data_AF-A0AAN8K627-F1
#
_entry.id   AF-A0AAN8K627-F1
#
_cell.length_a   1.000
_cell.length_b   1.000
_cell.length_c   1.000
_cell.angle_alpha   90.00
_cell.angle_beta   90.00
_cell.angle_gamma   90.00
#
_symmetry.space_group_name_H-M   'P 1'
#
loop_
_entity.id
_entity.type
_entity.pdbx_description
1 polymer ?
#
loop_
_entity_poly.entity_id
_entity_poly.type
_entity_poly.pdbx_seq_one_letter_code
_entity_poly.pdbx_strand_id
1 'polypeptide(L)'
;MVIFIPYINITSRCFSFSFEPTTNISIEENLSQSSCRVNRPNVNSSFRSQSYSKFIELISQKNEGGIVQSEHDFGHLNSLTHNQIKEKLLPGSCKLLSVPNAGGSSLCSEALSYEFLGRCFRAKLLMTEMEIKYFPHGGAMTDYVADINDTLLGVSVTRAMKFVGNYTEKDAQILLKKKLKGVNESTKNSSTSWTKQILHIWTSSPKITDIISKVYEHDIERTLKQNTLVLVTTTTRSDFIFQNSNNLRNLNN
;
A
#
# COMPACT_ATOMS: atom_id res chain seq x y z
N MET A 1 43.33 -31.35 32.14
CA MET A 1 43.20 -29.92 32.47
C MET A 1 41.73 -29.57 32.38
N VAL A 2 41.17 -29.13 33.51
CA VAL A 2 39.74 -29.08 33.80
C VAL A 2 39.07 -27.90 33.07
N ILE A 3 37.94 -28.18 32.44
CA ILE A 3 37.04 -27.21 31.79
C ILE A 3 36.20 -26.54 32.89
N PHE A 4 36.13 -25.20 32.90
CA PHE A 4 35.19 -24.42 33.70
C PHE A 4 34.31 -23.57 32.77
N ILE A 5 33.00 -23.81 32.84
CA ILE A 5 31.94 -23.02 32.22
C ILE A 5 31.22 -22.27 33.36
N PRO A 6 30.92 -20.97 33.26
CA PRO A 6 30.06 -20.31 34.24
C PRO A 6 28.57 -20.54 33.92
N TYR A 7 27.84 -20.92 34.97
CA TYR A 7 26.40 -21.13 35.02
C TYR A 7 25.60 -19.82 34.83
N ILE A 8 24.56 -19.90 34.00
CA ILE A 8 23.43 -18.97 33.93
C ILE A 8 22.33 -19.50 34.85
N ASN A 9 21.85 -18.68 35.79
CA ASN A 9 20.66 -18.96 36.59
C ASN A 9 19.42 -18.41 35.86
N ILE A 10 18.61 -19.29 35.27
CA ILE A 10 17.24 -18.98 34.86
C ILE A 10 16.32 -19.87 35.69
N THR A 11 15.51 -19.23 36.53
CA THR A 11 14.44 -19.88 37.30
C THR A 11 13.33 -20.36 36.38
N SER A 12 13.31 -21.69 36.20
CA SER A 12 12.18 -22.58 36.04
C SER A 12 10.76 -21.98 36.09
N ARG A 13 9.96 -22.27 35.04
CA ARG A 13 8.86 -23.24 35.14
C ARG A 13 8.61 -23.91 33.79
N CYS A 14 8.69 -25.23 33.81
CA CYS A 14 8.47 -26.15 32.71
C CYS A 14 6.99 -26.20 32.30
N PHE A 15 6.74 -26.35 31.01
CA PHE A 15 5.83 -27.39 30.52
C PHE A 15 6.50 -28.06 29.32
N SER A 16 6.81 -29.33 29.50
CA SER A 16 7.50 -30.24 28.61
C SER A 16 6.61 -30.72 27.47
N PHE A 17 7.14 -30.75 26.26
CA PHE A 17 6.67 -31.67 25.21
C PHE A 17 7.91 -32.35 24.62
N SER A 18 8.00 -33.65 24.89
CA SER A 18 9.00 -34.58 24.36
C SER A 18 8.65 -34.98 22.93
N PHE A 19 9.63 -34.94 22.04
CA PHE A 19 9.53 -35.49 20.69
C PHE A 19 10.33 -36.80 20.67
N GLU A 20 9.68 -37.93 20.36
CA GLU A 20 10.36 -39.16 19.94
C GLU A 20 10.21 -39.34 18.41
N PRO A 21 11.19 -39.96 17.74
CA PRO A 21 11.21 -40.07 16.30
C PRO A 21 10.61 -41.37 15.75
N THR A 22 10.14 -41.26 14.51
CA THR A 22 9.83 -42.31 13.53
C THR A 22 8.57 -43.17 13.71
N THR A 23 7.61 -42.96 12.80
CA THR A 23 6.91 -44.02 12.05
C THR A 23 6.16 -43.39 10.87
N ASN A 24 6.28 -44.01 9.69
CA ASN A 24 5.55 -43.64 8.47
C ASN A 24 4.05 -43.89 8.68
N ILE A 25 3.23 -42.85 8.54
CA ILE A 25 1.78 -42.97 8.37
C ILE A 25 1.36 -41.98 7.28
N SER A 26 0.84 -42.54 6.18
CA SER A 26 0.14 -41.85 5.12
C SER A 26 -1.16 -41.25 5.68
N ILE A 27 -1.35 -39.94 5.53
CA ILE A 27 -2.64 -39.28 5.79
C ILE A 27 -2.91 -38.34 4.61
N GLU A 28 -3.71 -38.81 3.66
CA GLU A 28 -4.67 -37.93 2.98
C GLU A 28 -5.62 -37.41 4.05
N GLU A 29 -5.83 -36.09 4.13
CA GLU A 29 -7.16 -35.50 4.34
C GLU A 29 -7.11 -33.96 4.39
N ASN A 30 -7.92 -33.37 3.50
CA ASN A 30 -8.78 -32.20 3.71
C ASN A 30 -8.19 -30.80 3.88
N LEU A 31 -8.05 -30.15 2.72
CA LEU A 31 -8.17 -28.71 2.50
C LEU A 31 -9.53 -28.18 3.03
N SER A 32 -9.62 -27.89 4.32
CA SER A 32 -10.67 -27.02 4.85
C SER A 32 -10.21 -25.57 4.81
N GLN A 33 -10.92 -24.75 4.03
CA GLN A 33 -10.84 -23.30 3.94
C GLN A 33 -10.84 -22.65 5.33
N SER A 34 -9.68 -22.39 5.90
CA SER A 34 -9.54 -21.60 7.13
C SER A 34 -9.01 -20.21 6.77
N SER A 35 -9.88 -19.22 6.94
CA SER A 35 -9.58 -17.79 6.85
C SER A 35 -8.45 -17.44 7.83
N CYS A 36 -7.23 -17.36 7.33
CA CYS A 36 -6.09 -16.87 8.09
C CYS A 36 -6.26 -15.36 8.32
N ARG A 37 -6.89 -14.99 9.44
CA ARG A 37 -6.84 -13.61 9.96
C ARG A 37 -5.43 -13.36 10.50
N VAL A 38 -4.63 -12.60 9.75
CA VAL A 38 -3.39 -12.03 10.26
C VAL A 38 -3.78 -10.92 11.24
N ASN A 39 -3.97 -11.27 12.52
CA ASN A 39 -4.22 -10.30 13.59
C ASN A 39 -2.95 -9.48 13.83
N ARG A 40 -2.90 -8.26 13.32
CA ARG A 40 -1.93 -7.22 13.68
C ARG A 40 -2.63 -6.12 14.51
N PRO A 41 -1.92 -5.43 15.41
CA PRO A 41 -2.55 -4.57 16.40
C PRO A 41 -3.19 -3.32 15.74
N ASN A 42 -4.45 -3.05 16.09
CA ASN A 42 -5.16 -1.77 15.92
C ASN A 42 -5.35 -1.22 14.50
N VAL A 43 -5.70 -2.07 13.53
CA VAL A 43 -6.27 -1.59 12.25
C VAL A 43 -7.42 -2.49 11.86
N ASN A 44 -8.63 -1.92 11.75
CA ASN A 44 -9.79 -2.60 11.17
C ASN A 44 -9.64 -2.69 9.64
N SER A 45 -8.54 -3.29 9.18
CA SER A 45 -8.26 -3.52 7.77
C SER A 45 -8.37 -5.01 7.49
N SER A 46 -9.41 -5.43 6.77
CA SER A 46 -9.48 -6.78 6.25
C SER A 46 -8.70 -6.87 4.95
N PHE A 47 -7.36 -6.82 5.02
CA PHE A 47 -6.56 -7.28 3.89
C PHE A 47 -6.73 -8.80 3.83
N ARG A 48 -7.49 -9.29 2.84
CA ARG A 48 -7.69 -10.74 2.68
C ARG A 48 -6.31 -11.39 2.47
N SER A 49 -6.07 -12.53 3.12
CA SER A 49 -4.78 -13.24 3.07
C SER A 49 -4.30 -13.48 1.62
N GLN A 50 -5.24 -13.73 0.70
CA GLN A 50 -4.94 -13.89 -0.71
C GLN A 50 -4.43 -12.60 -1.37
N SER A 51 -5.08 -11.45 -1.13
CA SER A 51 -4.59 -10.16 -1.60
C SER A 51 -3.20 -9.89 -1.03
N TYR A 52 -2.96 -10.24 0.25
CA TYR A 52 -1.65 -10.02 0.93
C TYR A 52 -0.54 -10.73 0.19
N SER A 53 -0.75 -12.02 -0.01
CA SER A 53 0.22 -12.89 -0.67
C SER A 53 0.48 -12.41 -2.09
N LYS A 54 -0.58 -12.08 -2.84
CA LYS A 54 -0.47 -11.53 -4.21
C LYS A 54 0.31 -10.22 -4.25
N PHE A 55 0.09 -9.33 -3.29
CA PHE A 55 0.82 -8.06 -3.20
C PHE A 55 2.32 -8.26 -2.96
N ILE A 56 2.68 -9.09 -1.98
CA ILE A 56 4.07 -9.38 -1.65
C ILE A 56 4.77 -10.12 -2.81
N GLU A 57 4.09 -11.07 -3.43
CA GLU A 57 4.57 -11.78 -4.61
C GLU A 57 4.89 -10.80 -5.74
N LEU A 58 3.92 -9.95 -6.10
CA LEU A 58 4.10 -8.99 -7.18
C LEU A 58 5.21 -7.99 -6.85
N ILE A 59 5.32 -7.48 -5.62
CA ILE A 59 6.44 -6.61 -5.24
C ILE A 59 7.79 -7.28 -5.46
N SER A 60 7.90 -8.57 -5.15
CA SER A 60 9.14 -9.34 -5.31
C SER A 60 9.51 -9.55 -6.78
N GLN A 61 8.52 -9.58 -7.69
CA GLN A 61 8.70 -9.75 -9.13
C GLN A 61 9.03 -8.42 -9.83
N LYS A 62 10.31 -8.07 -9.94
CA LYS A 62 10.74 -6.75 -10.44
C LYS A 62 10.26 -6.35 -11.85
N ASN A 63 10.01 -7.33 -12.73
CA ASN A 63 9.68 -7.06 -14.14
C ASN A 63 8.19 -7.20 -14.48
N GLU A 64 7.36 -7.59 -13.50
CA GLU A 64 5.95 -7.86 -13.74
C GLU A 64 5.06 -6.81 -13.09
N GLY A 65 4.15 -6.27 -13.88
CA GLY A 65 3.02 -5.50 -13.39
C GLY A 65 1.93 -6.44 -12.89
N GLY A 66 0.92 -5.88 -12.26
CA GLY A 66 -0.24 -6.65 -11.85
C GLY A 66 -1.25 -5.77 -11.16
N ILE A 67 -2.38 -6.37 -10.79
CA ILE A 67 -3.44 -5.67 -10.06
C ILE A 67 -3.81 -6.41 -8.78
N VAL A 68 -3.95 -5.67 -7.69
CA VAL A 68 -4.38 -6.17 -6.38
C VAL A 68 -5.53 -5.32 -5.90
N GLN A 69 -6.62 -5.98 -5.52
CA GLN A 69 -7.76 -5.34 -4.88
C GLN A 69 -7.63 -5.44 -3.36
N SER A 70 -8.06 -4.39 -2.68
CA SER A 70 -8.19 -4.39 -1.23
C SER A 70 -9.29 -3.47 -0.71
N GLU A 71 -9.55 -3.56 0.58
CA GLU A 71 -10.53 -2.75 1.28
C GLU A 71 -9.91 -2.16 2.55
N HIS A 72 -10.28 -0.93 2.88
CA HIS A 72 -9.82 -0.28 4.10
C HIS A 72 -10.83 0.70 4.67
N ASP A 73 -10.86 0.81 6.01
CA ASP A 73 -11.76 1.71 6.71
C ASP A 73 -10.97 2.68 7.60
N PHE A 74 -10.89 3.95 7.17
CA PHE A 74 -10.35 5.05 7.95
C PHE A 74 -11.43 5.83 8.72
N GLY A 75 -12.65 5.30 8.83
CA GLY A 75 -13.77 5.96 9.51
C GLY A 75 -13.51 6.25 10.99
N HIS A 76 -12.56 5.54 11.60
CA HIS A 76 -12.06 5.83 12.95
C HIS A 76 -11.38 7.21 13.06
N LEU A 77 -10.97 7.83 11.95
CA LEU A 77 -10.40 9.18 11.93
C LEU A 77 -11.47 10.28 11.96
N ASN A 78 -12.71 9.98 11.54
CA ASN A 78 -13.79 10.99 11.46
C ASN A 78 -14.19 11.56 12.82
N SER A 79 -13.99 10.81 13.91
CA SER A 79 -14.36 11.21 15.27
C SER A 79 -13.20 11.85 16.04
N LEU A 80 -12.02 11.98 15.42
CA LEU A 80 -10.82 12.45 16.10
C LEU A 80 -10.60 13.93 15.85
N THR A 81 -10.13 14.60 16.89
CA THR A 81 -9.55 15.92 16.74
C THR A 81 -8.24 15.82 15.96
N HIS A 82 -7.82 16.98 15.50
CA HIS A 82 -6.58 17.19 14.79
C HIS A 82 -5.32 16.57 15.43
N ASN A 83 -5.08 16.93 16.70
CA ASN A 83 -3.92 16.45 17.44
C ASN A 83 -3.98 14.93 17.61
N GLN A 84 -5.19 14.38 17.85
CA GLN A 84 -5.40 12.94 17.94
C GLN A 84 -5.15 12.22 16.62
N ILE A 85 -5.44 12.83 15.47
CA ILE A 85 -5.08 12.25 14.16
C ILE A 85 -3.56 12.21 14.03
N LYS A 86 -2.86 13.31 14.32
CA LYS A 86 -1.40 13.40 14.22
C LYS A 86 -0.68 12.37 15.10
N GLU A 87 -1.19 12.14 16.30
CA GLU A 87 -0.67 11.13 17.23
C GLU A 87 -0.93 9.69 16.78
N LYS A 88 -2.01 9.45 16.03
CA LYS A 88 -2.35 8.11 15.56
C LYS A 88 -1.69 7.74 14.24
N LEU A 89 -1.42 8.70 13.37
CA LEU A 89 -0.78 8.45 12.07
C LEU A 89 0.68 8.05 12.21
N LEU A 90 1.19 7.31 11.22
CA LEU A 90 2.61 7.03 11.13
C LEU A 90 3.41 8.33 10.92
N PRO A 91 4.65 8.43 11.45
CA PRO A 91 5.48 9.61 11.26
C PRO A 91 5.67 10.01 9.79
N GLY A 92 5.78 9.03 8.88
CA GLY A 92 5.87 9.31 7.44
C GLY A 92 4.58 9.87 6.83
N SER A 93 3.41 9.45 7.33
CA SER A 93 2.11 10.02 6.93
C SER A 93 2.02 11.49 7.37
N CYS A 94 2.45 11.78 8.60
CA CYS A 94 2.55 13.16 9.10
C CYS A 94 3.54 13.99 8.28
N LYS A 95 4.70 13.42 7.89
CA LYS A 95 5.66 14.09 6.99
C LYS A 95 4.98 14.48 5.67
N LEU A 96 4.30 13.54 5.01
CA LEU A 96 3.58 13.79 3.76
C LEU A 96 2.50 14.86 3.88
N LEU A 97 1.83 14.97 5.03
CA LEU A 97 0.85 16.04 5.28
C LEU A 97 1.49 17.40 5.54
N SER A 98 2.72 17.41 6.07
CA SER A 98 3.40 18.64 6.50
C SER A 98 4.23 19.32 5.42
N VAL A 99 4.73 18.57 4.44
CA VAL A 99 5.59 19.11 3.38
C VAL A 99 4.76 19.62 2.20
N PRO A 100 5.22 20.67 1.50
CA PRO A 100 4.61 21.05 0.22
C PRO A 100 4.70 19.89 -0.78
N ASN A 101 3.63 19.69 -1.55
CA ASN A 101 3.67 18.88 -2.77
C ASN A 101 3.94 19.79 -3.98
N ALA A 102 4.22 19.23 -5.16
CA ALA A 102 4.45 19.94 -6.42
C ALA A 102 3.21 20.71 -6.93
N GLY A 103 2.16 20.80 -6.11
CA GLY A 103 0.88 21.42 -6.39
C GLY A 103 -0.28 20.43 -6.24
N GLY A 104 -1.49 20.95 -6.05
CA GLY A 104 -2.72 20.15 -6.09
C GLY A 104 -3.27 19.75 -4.72
N SER A 105 -4.31 18.92 -4.76
CA SER A 105 -5.22 18.74 -3.63
C SER A 105 -5.13 17.38 -2.94
N SER A 106 -4.05 16.64 -3.19
CA SER A 106 -3.90 15.19 -2.95
C SER A 106 -3.12 14.79 -1.69
N LEU A 107 -2.59 15.75 -0.90
CA LEU A 107 -1.84 15.47 0.33
C LEU A 107 -2.50 14.43 1.25
N CYS A 108 -3.80 14.57 1.48
CA CYS A 108 -4.58 13.62 2.28
C CYS A 108 -4.53 12.19 1.70
N SER A 109 -4.84 12.05 0.41
CA SER A 109 -4.84 10.73 -0.25
C SER A 109 -3.45 10.09 -0.33
N GLU A 110 -2.40 10.89 -0.44
CA GLU A 110 -1.00 10.44 -0.45
C GLU A 110 -0.56 9.96 0.92
N ALA A 111 -0.83 10.76 1.96
CA ALA A 111 -0.51 10.41 3.34
C ALA A 111 -1.26 9.15 3.80
N LEU A 112 -2.54 9.01 3.44
CA LEU A 112 -3.28 7.79 3.76
C LEU A 112 -2.86 6.59 2.91
N SER A 113 -2.37 6.83 1.69
CA SER A 113 -1.76 5.77 0.87
C SER A 113 -0.53 5.22 1.59
N TYR A 114 0.34 6.11 2.09
CA TYR A 114 1.49 5.70 2.89
C TYR A 114 1.08 5.06 4.22
N GLU A 115 0.08 5.60 4.92
CA GLU A 115 -0.46 5.03 6.17
C GLU A 115 -0.90 3.57 5.94
N PHE A 116 -1.66 3.35 4.88
CA PHE A 116 -2.11 2.02 4.48
C PHE A 116 -0.93 1.07 4.23
N LEU A 117 0.03 1.49 3.41
CA LEU A 117 1.19 0.67 3.06
C LEU A 117 2.10 0.40 4.27
N GLY A 118 2.31 1.41 5.11
CA GLY A 118 3.10 1.33 6.33
C GLY A 118 2.52 0.34 7.33
N ARG A 119 1.20 0.36 7.54
CA ARG A 119 0.55 -0.56 8.48
C ARG A 119 0.40 -1.97 7.94
N CYS A 120 -0.01 -2.11 6.68
CA CYS A 120 -0.28 -3.42 6.09
C CYS A 120 1.03 -4.14 5.70
N PHE A 121 2.00 -3.40 5.16
CA PHE A 121 3.20 -3.97 4.53
C PHE A 121 4.51 -3.48 5.14
N ARG A 122 4.48 -2.72 6.24
CA ARG A 122 5.69 -2.18 6.90
C ARG A 122 6.52 -1.28 5.99
N ALA A 123 5.85 -0.56 5.08
CA ALA A 123 6.50 0.42 4.22
C ALA A 123 7.22 1.48 5.05
N LYS A 124 8.44 1.84 4.63
CA LYS A 124 9.23 2.94 5.20
C LYS A 124 9.33 4.06 4.17
N LEU A 125 8.95 5.28 4.55
CA LEU A 125 9.08 6.45 3.69
C LEU A 125 10.56 6.81 3.52
N LEU A 126 11.01 6.96 2.29
CA LEU A 126 12.38 7.34 1.97
C LEU A 126 12.47 8.76 1.39
N MET A 127 11.59 9.09 0.46
CA MET A 127 11.56 10.41 -0.21
C MET A 127 10.12 10.85 -0.46
N THR A 128 9.83 12.12 -0.31
CA THR A 128 8.57 12.75 -0.75
C THR A 128 8.72 13.32 -2.17
N GLU A 129 7.63 13.69 -2.82
CA GLU A 129 7.60 14.20 -4.20
C GLU A 129 8.68 15.27 -4.47
N MET A 130 8.84 16.24 -3.56
CA MET A 130 9.79 17.34 -3.69
C MET A 130 11.25 16.98 -3.39
N GLU A 131 11.48 15.83 -2.76
CA GLU A 131 12.83 15.31 -2.52
C GLU A 131 13.35 14.55 -3.76
N ILE A 132 12.46 14.09 -4.64
CA ILE A 132 12.82 13.36 -5.86
C ILE A 132 13.27 14.34 -6.94
N LYS A 133 14.45 14.09 -7.50
CA LYS A 133 15.00 14.88 -8.61
C LYS A 133 14.60 14.29 -9.95
N TYR A 134 14.12 15.14 -10.86
CA TYR A 134 13.73 14.76 -12.22
C TYR A 134 14.48 15.56 -13.27
N PHE A 135 14.86 14.90 -14.36
CA PHE A 135 15.43 15.51 -15.55
C PHE A 135 14.93 14.78 -16.81
N PRO A 136 14.43 15.50 -17.84
CA PRO A 136 14.21 16.94 -17.90
C PRO A 136 13.10 17.40 -16.93
N HIS A 137 13.10 18.69 -16.60
CA HIS A 137 12.11 19.28 -15.70
C HIS A 137 10.72 19.38 -16.37
N GLY A 138 9.65 19.39 -15.57
CA GLY A 138 8.27 19.61 -16.03
C GLY A 138 7.51 18.37 -16.51
N GLY A 139 8.03 17.16 -16.26
CA GLY A 139 7.38 15.89 -16.59
C GLY A 139 6.48 15.31 -15.50
N ALA A 140 6.00 14.09 -15.71
CA ALA A 140 5.24 13.33 -14.71
C ALA A 140 6.10 13.03 -13.46
N MET A 141 5.48 13.14 -12.28
CA MET A 141 6.14 12.97 -10.99
C MET A 141 5.49 11.83 -10.19
N THR A 142 6.31 11.18 -9.38
CA THR A 142 5.93 10.18 -8.36
C THR A 142 5.70 10.89 -7.03
N ASP A 143 4.66 10.53 -6.30
CA ASP A 143 4.25 11.25 -5.08
C ASP A 143 5.19 10.97 -3.90
N TYR A 144 5.69 9.74 -3.78
CA TYR A 144 6.73 9.39 -2.80
C TYR A 144 7.47 8.11 -3.17
N VAL A 145 8.61 7.90 -2.52
CA VAL A 145 9.41 6.67 -2.59
C VAL A 145 9.38 5.98 -1.23
N ALA A 146 9.13 4.68 -1.24
CA ALA A 146 9.10 3.86 -0.05
C ALA A 146 9.93 2.58 -0.22
N ASP A 147 10.36 2.02 0.91
CA ASP A 147 10.95 0.69 1.02
C ASP A 147 9.93 -0.30 1.59
N ILE A 148 9.72 -1.42 0.91
CA ILE A 148 8.96 -2.57 1.43
C ILE A 148 9.82 -3.81 1.20
N ASN A 149 10.26 -4.46 2.29
CA ASN A 149 11.11 -5.65 2.24
C ASN A 149 12.34 -5.48 1.32
N ASP A 150 13.10 -4.41 1.54
CA ASP A 150 14.32 -4.07 0.78
C ASP A 150 14.08 -3.82 -0.72
N THR A 151 12.82 -3.59 -1.10
CA THR A 151 12.42 -3.20 -2.45
C THR A 151 12.10 -1.73 -2.48
N LEU A 152 12.93 -0.98 -3.21
CA LEU A 152 12.74 0.45 -3.46
C LEU A 152 11.60 0.64 -4.47
N LEU A 153 10.54 1.32 -4.03
CA LEU A 153 9.28 1.50 -4.75
C LEU A 153 8.97 2.98 -4.93
N GLY A 154 8.72 3.40 -6.18
CA GLY A 154 8.01 4.64 -6.41
C GLY A 154 6.51 4.41 -6.25
N VAL A 155 5.82 5.37 -5.63
CA VAL A 155 4.37 5.30 -5.40
C VAL A 155 3.69 6.54 -5.96
N SER A 156 2.74 6.31 -6.85
CA SER A 156 1.81 7.31 -7.34
C SER A 156 0.40 6.97 -6.87
N VAL A 157 -0.37 8.00 -6.56
CA VAL A 157 -1.67 7.94 -5.91
C VAL A 157 -2.68 8.66 -6.78
N THR A 158 -3.85 8.07 -6.88
CA THR A 158 -4.97 8.70 -7.58
C THR A 158 -6.28 8.26 -6.98
N ARG A 159 -7.34 8.98 -7.33
CA ARG A 159 -8.70 8.69 -6.92
C ARG A 159 -9.51 8.36 -8.17
N ALA A 160 -10.25 7.27 -8.14
CA ALA A 160 -11.21 6.93 -9.17
C ALA A 160 -12.61 7.29 -8.68
N MET A 161 -13.04 8.47 -9.08
CA MET A 161 -14.35 9.04 -8.73
C MET A 161 -14.87 9.86 -9.91
N LYS A 162 -16.18 10.05 -9.96
CA LYS A 162 -16.82 10.96 -10.89
C LYS A 162 -17.66 11.94 -10.09
N PHE A 163 -17.50 13.23 -10.38
CA PHE A 163 -18.25 14.28 -9.68
C PHE A 163 -19.73 14.28 -10.07
N VAL A 164 -20.04 13.98 -11.34
CA VAL A 164 -21.40 13.90 -11.86
C VAL A 164 -21.61 12.61 -12.64
N GLY A 165 -22.67 11.89 -12.30
CA GLY A 165 -23.09 10.66 -12.98
C GLY A 165 -22.27 9.44 -12.58
N ASN A 166 -22.51 8.33 -13.29
CA ASN A 166 -21.88 7.04 -13.01
C ASN A 166 -20.45 6.99 -13.55
N TYR A 167 -19.54 6.42 -12.76
CA TYR A 167 -18.20 6.05 -13.19
C TYR A 167 -18.29 4.85 -14.16
N THR A 168 -17.68 4.99 -15.34
CA THR A 168 -17.81 4.04 -16.46
C THR A 168 -16.47 3.38 -16.81
N GLU A 169 -16.51 2.32 -17.61
CA GLU A 169 -15.30 1.69 -18.18
C GLU A 169 -14.46 2.69 -18.99
N LYS A 170 -15.10 3.61 -19.73
CA LYS A 170 -14.39 4.67 -20.46
C LYS A 170 -13.65 5.62 -19.52
N ASP A 171 -14.25 5.97 -18.37
CA ASP A 171 -13.59 6.80 -17.36
C ASP A 171 -12.37 6.07 -16.77
N ALA A 172 -12.48 4.76 -16.50
CA ALA A 172 -11.38 3.93 -16.04
C ALA A 172 -10.26 3.81 -17.08
N GLN A 173 -10.60 3.61 -18.36
CA GLN A 173 -9.63 3.53 -19.45
C GLN A 173 -8.81 4.82 -19.55
N ILE A 174 -9.48 5.97 -19.52
CA ILE A 174 -8.82 7.29 -19.57
C ILE A 174 -7.91 7.47 -18.35
N LEU A 175 -8.41 7.15 -17.15
CA LEU A 175 -7.64 7.27 -15.91
C LEU A 175 -6.39 6.39 -15.94
N LEU A 176 -6.54 5.09 -16.24
CA LEU A 176 -5.45 4.12 -16.24
C LEU A 176 -4.40 4.43 -17.30
N LYS A 177 -4.81 4.73 -18.55
CA LYS A 177 -3.87 5.09 -19.61
C LYS A 177 -3.06 6.33 -19.26
N LYS A 178 -3.71 7.37 -18.73
CA LYS A 178 -3.03 8.59 -18.30
C LYS A 178 -2.05 8.32 -17.16
N LYS A 179 -2.49 7.61 -16.12
CA LYS A 179 -1.68 7.40 -14.91
C LYS A 179 -0.54 6.41 -15.12
N LEU A 180 -0.76 5.30 -15.83
CA LEU A 180 0.31 4.34 -16.15
C LEU A 180 1.37 4.95 -17.06
N LYS A 181 0.96 5.74 -18.07
CA LYS A 181 1.92 6.49 -18.89
C LYS A 181 2.76 7.44 -18.03
N GLY A 182 2.14 8.20 -17.14
CA GLY A 182 2.84 9.10 -16.23
C GLY A 182 3.81 8.39 -15.29
N VAL A 183 3.45 7.23 -14.73
CA VAL A 183 4.33 6.40 -13.88
C VAL A 183 5.55 5.89 -14.65
N ASN A 184 5.34 5.48 -15.91
CA ASN A 184 6.46 5.02 -16.75
C ASN A 184 7.38 6.19 -17.14
N GLU A 185 6.82 7.38 -17.38
CA GLU A 185 7.59 8.61 -17.63
C GLU A 185 8.36 9.09 -16.39
N SER A 186 7.75 9.07 -15.20
CA SER A 186 8.41 9.48 -13.96
C SER A 186 9.59 8.58 -13.62
N THR A 187 9.47 7.27 -13.88
CA THR A 187 10.58 6.31 -13.73
C THR A 187 11.76 6.67 -14.61
N LYS A 188 11.52 7.03 -15.88
CA LYS A 188 12.58 7.35 -16.84
C LYS A 188 13.30 8.65 -16.50
N ASN A 189 12.55 9.62 -15.97
CA ASN A 189 13.08 10.96 -15.73
C ASN A 189 13.64 11.13 -14.31
N SER A 190 13.40 10.18 -13.40
CA SER A 190 13.91 10.27 -12.03
C SER A 190 15.40 9.98 -11.95
N SER A 191 16.11 10.75 -11.14
CA SER A 191 17.48 10.44 -10.73
C SER A 191 17.56 9.31 -9.69
N THR A 192 16.42 8.95 -9.08
CA THR A 192 16.32 7.85 -8.12
C THR A 192 15.90 6.58 -8.86
N SER A 193 16.73 5.53 -8.80
CA SER A 193 16.46 4.26 -9.46
C SER A 193 15.66 3.30 -8.58
N TRP A 194 14.36 3.57 -8.37
CA TRP A 194 13.48 2.55 -7.79
C TRP A 194 13.28 1.39 -8.75
N THR A 195 13.10 0.20 -8.20
CA THR A 195 13.09 -1.07 -8.95
C THR A 195 11.71 -1.47 -9.42
N LYS A 196 10.68 -0.90 -8.81
CA LYS A 196 9.28 -1.22 -9.09
C LYS A 196 8.38 -0.03 -8.76
N GLN A 197 7.19 0.00 -9.34
CA GLN A 197 6.22 1.06 -9.17
C GLN A 197 4.92 0.55 -8.55
N ILE A 198 4.28 1.40 -7.75
CA ILE A 198 2.91 1.22 -7.28
C ILE A 198 2.05 2.39 -7.78
N LEU A 199 0.98 2.07 -8.49
CA LEU A 199 -0.13 3.00 -8.71
C LEU A 199 -1.26 2.65 -7.75
N HIS A 200 -1.38 3.39 -6.66
CA HIS A 200 -2.45 3.23 -5.68
C HIS A 200 -3.68 4.04 -6.09
N ILE A 201 -4.80 3.35 -6.34
CA ILE A 201 -6.06 3.93 -6.75
C ILE A 201 -7.08 3.77 -5.63
N TRP A 202 -7.52 4.89 -5.06
CA TRP A 202 -8.65 4.93 -4.13
C TRP A 202 -9.98 4.87 -4.88
N THR A 203 -10.90 4.03 -4.42
CA THR A 203 -12.27 3.94 -4.96
C THR A 203 -13.30 4.09 -3.85
N SER A 204 -14.43 4.72 -4.17
CA SER A 204 -15.51 4.95 -3.20
C SER A 204 -16.50 3.80 -3.11
N SER A 205 -16.41 2.81 -4.01
CA SER A 205 -17.30 1.64 -3.99
C SER A 205 -16.65 0.42 -4.65
N PRO A 206 -17.04 -0.80 -4.24
CA PRO A 206 -16.56 -2.04 -4.87
C PRO A 206 -16.86 -2.08 -6.38
N LYS A 207 -18.01 -1.54 -6.80
CA LYS A 207 -18.37 -1.44 -8.22
C LYS A 207 -17.33 -0.70 -9.05
N ILE A 208 -16.75 0.39 -8.53
CA ILE A 208 -15.68 1.13 -9.22
C ILE A 208 -14.40 0.29 -9.26
N THR A 209 -14.08 -0.41 -8.17
CA THR A 209 -12.93 -1.33 -8.10
C THR A 209 -13.02 -2.43 -9.16
N ASP A 210 -14.20 -3.02 -9.36
CA ASP A 210 -14.45 -4.04 -10.37
C ASP A 210 -14.29 -3.48 -11.78
N ILE A 211 -14.83 -2.28 -12.05
CA ILE A 211 -14.67 -1.60 -13.35
C ILE A 211 -13.19 -1.36 -13.66
N ILE A 212 -12.42 -0.82 -12.71
CA ILE A 212 -10.98 -0.58 -12.90
C ILE A 212 -10.24 -1.88 -13.15
N SER A 213 -10.58 -2.94 -12.41
CA SER A 213 -9.90 -4.23 -12.52
C SER A 213 -10.17 -4.88 -13.87
N LYS A 214 -11.43 -4.89 -14.30
CA LYS A 214 -11.84 -5.36 -15.62
C LYS A 214 -11.12 -4.61 -16.74
N VAL A 215 -11.12 -3.28 -16.69
CA VAL A 215 -10.46 -2.44 -17.70
C VAL A 215 -8.95 -2.66 -17.70
N TYR A 216 -8.32 -2.74 -16.52
CA TYR A 216 -6.90 -3.05 -16.42
C TYR A 216 -6.58 -4.38 -17.09
N GLU A 217 -7.36 -5.43 -16.83
CA GLU A 217 -7.13 -6.77 -17.37
C GLU A 217 -7.29 -6.82 -18.89
N HIS A 218 -8.38 -6.25 -19.42
CA HIS A 218 -8.77 -6.44 -20.82
C HIS A 218 -8.33 -5.32 -21.78
N ASP A 219 -8.28 -4.07 -21.32
CA ASP A 219 -8.16 -2.91 -22.23
C ASP A 219 -6.81 -2.19 -22.14
N ILE A 220 -6.02 -2.49 -21.12
CA ILE A 220 -4.69 -1.91 -20.93
C ILE A 220 -3.62 -2.84 -21.50
N GLU A 221 -2.88 -2.31 -22.49
CA GLU A 221 -1.76 -2.99 -23.14
C GLU A 221 -0.60 -3.30 -22.20
N ARG A 222 0.11 -4.40 -22.46
CA ARG A 222 1.24 -4.88 -21.64
C ARG A 222 2.37 -3.85 -21.56
N THR A 223 2.58 -3.09 -22.64
CA THR A 223 3.56 -1.99 -22.75
C THR A 223 3.32 -0.86 -21.76
N LEU A 224 2.08 -0.63 -21.34
CA LEU A 224 1.74 0.35 -20.30
C LEU A 224 1.82 -0.23 -18.89
N LYS A 225 1.48 -1.51 -18.70
CA LYS A 225 1.52 -2.18 -17.39
C LYS A 225 2.95 -2.26 -16.82
N GLN A 226 3.94 -2.53 -17.67
CA GLN A 226 5.37 -2.65 -17.34
C GLN A 226 5.60 -3.34 -15.98
N ASN A 227 6.42 -2.77 -15.10
CA ASN A 227 6.67 -3.24 -13.74
C ASN A 227 5.77 -2.55 -12.69
N THR A 228 4.62 -2.00 -13.10
CA THR A 228 3.72 -1.27 -12.21
C THR A 228 2.69 -2.21 -11.58
N LEU A 229 2.71 -2.27 -10.25
CA LEU A 229 1.65 -2.83 -9.44
C LEU A 229 0.52 -1.81 -9.29
N VAL A 230 -0.66 -2.10 -9.82
CA VAL A 230 -1.88 -1.32 -9.56
C VAL A 230 -2.54 -1.86 -8.29
N LEU A 231 -2.52 -1.06 -7.23
CA LEU A 231 -3.23 -1.36 -5.99
C LEU A 231 -4.54 -0.60 -6.02
N VAL A 232 -5.68 -1.29 -6.07
CA VAL A 232 -7.01 -0.67 -6.04
C VAL A 232 -7.63 -0.90 -4.68
N THR A 233 -7.85 0.17 -3.92
CA THR A 233 -8.36 0.08 -2.56
C THR A 233 -9.71 0.75 -2.45
N THR A 234 -10.72 -0.04 -2.13
CA THR A 234 -12.06 0.46 -1.80
C THR A 234 -12.06 0.97 -0.38
N THR A 235 -12.52 2.19 -0.18
CA THR A 235 -12.61 2.76 1.16
C THR A 235 -14.05 2.85 1.64
N THR A 236 -14.29 2.48 2.89
CA THR A 236 -15.59 2.68 3.56
C THR A 236 -15.48 3.82 4.57
N ARG A 237 -16.54 4.63 4.71
CA ARG A 237 -16.65 5.72 5.69
C ARG A 237 -15.46 6.70 5.69
N SER A 238 -14.83 6.90 4.54
CA SER A 238 -13.57 7.67 4.40
C SER A 238 -13.67 8.74 3.32
N ASP A 239 -14.80 9.44 3.25
CA ASP A 239 -15.10 10.39 2.17
C ASP A 239 -14.07 11.54 2.06
N PHE A 240 -13.39 11.85 3.16
CA PHE A 240 -12.30 12.82 3.23
C PHE A 240 -11.09 12.47 2.35
N ILE A 241 -10.97 11.23 1.86
CA ILE A 241 -10.00 10.84 0.82
C ILE A 241 -10.37 11.51 -0.52
N PHE A 242 -11.65 11.53 -0.84
CA PHE A 242 -12.18 12.02 -2.11
C PHE A 242 -12.45 13.53 -2.07
N GLN A 243 -12.70 14.06 -0.88
CA GLN A 243 -12.87 15.48 -0.67
C GLN A 243 -11.51 16.17 -0.58
N ASN A 244 -11.41 17.37 -1.13
CA ASN A 244 -10.28 18.26 -0.87
C ASN A 244 -10.43 18.93 0.50
N SER A 245 -10.82 18.17 1.53
CA SER A 245 -11.22 18.74 2.82
C SER A 245 -10.00 19.28 3.57
N ASN A 246 -10.14 20.50 4.08
CA ASN A 246 -9.09 21.20 4.83
C ASN A 246 -8.79 20.56 6.20
N ASN A 247 -9.64 19.62 6.66
CA ASN A 247 -9.57 19.03 7.99
C ASN A 247 -8.24 18.30 8.25
N LEU A 248 -7.62 17.70 7.23
CA LEU A 248 -6.29 17.09 7.34
C LEU A 248 -5.15 18.00 6.87
N ARG A 249 -5.44 19.10 6.16
CA ARG A 249 -4.41 20.05 5.71
C ARG A 249 -3.95 20.99 6.80
N ASN A 250 -4.79 21.27 7.79
CA ASN A 250 -4.46 22.19 8.87
C ASN A 250 -3.50 21.56 9.91
N LEU A 251 -2.73 20.50 9.58
CA LEU A 251 -1.79 19.76 10.48
C LEU A 251 -0.62 20.59 11.01
N ASN A 252 -0.54 21.83 10.54
CA ASN A 252 0.51 22.79 10.84
C ASN A 252 0.01 24.06 11.57
N ASN A 253 -1.27 24.16 11.94
CA ASN A 253 -1.81 25.23 12.79
C ASN A 253 -2.22 24.70 14.16
#